data_AF-A0A812VUV2-F1
#
_entry.id   AF-A0A812VUV2-F1
#
_cell.length_a   1.000
_cell.length_b   1.000
_cell.length_c   1.000
_cell.angle_alpha   90.00
_cell.angle_beta   90.00
_cell.angle_gamma   90.00
#
_symmetry.space_group_name_H-M   'P 1'
#
loop_
_entity.id
_entity.type
_entity.pdbx_description
1 polymer ?
#
loop_
_entity_poly.entity_id
_entity_poly.type
_entity_poly.pdbx_seq_one_letter_code
_entity_poly.pdbx_strand_id
1 'polypeptide(L)'
;VLRLEPNNEAARRELEKLEEALPPAAPDVVARRQEQLPAATVPHDAESAVRMAQKEAERFRREILAVADKKGAVPGWCKKFNKVQVMTAEWAKHQLKDPEILQDLLILRGPLFQAMSDQQREDFLCAYDFVQEVRQRHQDEIDQLFKS
;
A
#
# COMPACT_ATOMS: atom_id res chain seq x y z
N VAL A 1 -43.40 10.76 -7.90
CA VAL A 1 -42.41 11.29 -6.95
C VAL A 1 -41.21 10.38 -6.98
N LEU A 2 -40.08 10.87 -7.49
CA LEU A 2 -38.71 10.49 -7.11
C LEU A 2 -37.78 11.51 -7.80
N ARG A 3 -37.34 12.49 -7.01
CA ARG A 3 -36.39 13.52 -7.41
C ARG A 3 -35.04 12.83 -7.64
N LEU A 4 -34.52 12.88 -8.86
CA LEU A 4 -33.12 12.63 -9.14
C LEU A 4 -32.34 13.85 -8.62
N GLU A 5 -31.54 13.66 -7.58
CA GLU A 5 -30.71 14.72 -7.02
C GLU A 5 -29.66 15.18 -8.04
N PRO A 6 -29.38 16.49 -8.14
CA PRO A 6 -28.46 17.03 -9.11
C PRO A 6 -27.03 16.65 -8.73
N ASN A 7 -26.35 16.01 -9.67
CA ASN A 7 -24.95 16.23 -10.02
C ASN A 7 -24.07 16.72 -8.87
N ASN A 8 -23.40 15.79 -8.19
CA ASN A 8 -22.39 16.04 -7.16
C ASN A 8 -21.10 16.60 -7.78
N GLU A 9 -21.22 17.77 -8.41
CA GLU A 9 -20.16 18.51 -9.09
C GLU A 9 -19.08 18.94 -8.09
N ALA A 10 -19.46 19.16 -6.84
CA ALA A 10 -18.54 19.44 -5.74
C ALA A 10 -17.58 18.27 -5.44
N ALA A 11 -18.06 17.02 -5.46
CA ALA A 11 -17.20 15.86 -5.27
C ALA A 11 -16.22 15.65 -6.44
N ARG A 12 -16.61 16.03 -7.67
CA ARG A 12 -15.72 15.97 -8.84
C ARG A 12 -14.63 17.02 -8.80
N ARG A 13 -14.95 18.25 -8.39
CA ARG A 13 -13.95 19.33 -8.25
C ARG A 13 -12.95 19.06 -7.14
N GLU A 14 -13.36 18.43 -6.03
CA GLU A 14 -12.42 18.04 -4.96
C GLU A 14 -11.50 16.89 -5.40
N LEU A 15 -11.97 15.96 -6.24
CA LEU A 15 -11.14 14.92 -6.85
C LEU A 15 -10.10 15.51 -7.81
N GLU A 16 -10.51 16.45 -8.67
CA GLU A 16 -9.63 17.12 -9.65
C GLU A 16 -8.52 17.94 -8.94
N LYS A 17 -8.85 18.55 -7.81
CA LYS A 17 -7.89 19.31 -6.97
C LYS A 17 -6.84 18.42 -6.29
N LEU A 18 -7.17 17.14 -6.04
CA LEU A 18 -6.22 16.14 -5.54
C LEU A 18 -5.32 15.61 -6.66
N GLU A 19 -5.86 15.51 -7.87
CA GLU A 19 -5.14 15.06 -9.08
C GLU A 19 -4.08 16.10 -9.53
N GLU A 20 -4.38 17.39 -9.42
CA GLU A 20 -3.46 18.49 -9.77
C GLU A 20 -2.32 18.68 -8.74
N ALA A 21 -2.48 18.16 -7.51
CA ALA A 21 -1.45 18.19 -6.47
C ALA A 21 -0.49 16.99 -6.49
N LEU A 22 -0.71 16.03 -7.41
CA LEU A 22 0.18 14.90 -7.63
C LEU A 22 1.20 15.26 -8.74
N PRO A 23 2.52 15.13 -8.50
CA PRO A 23 3.50 15.32 -9.56
C PRO A 23 3.22 14.34 -10.71
N PRO A 24 3.56 14.70 -11.97
CA PRO A 24 3.26 13.86 -13.13
C PRO A 24 3.82 12.47 -12.90
N ALA A 25 2.96 11.46 -13.12
CA ALA A 25 3.32 10.06 -12.99
C ALA A 25 4.61 9.81 -13.79
N ALA A 26 5.70 9.57 -13.07
CA ALA A 26 6.95 9.18 -13.68
C ALA A 26 6.70 7.88 -14.48
N PRO A 27 7.18 7.79 -15.72
CA PRO A 27 7.12 6.54 -16.44
C PRO A 27 8.00 5.54 -15.70
N ASP A 28 7.55 4.28 -15.67
CA ASP A 28 8.32 3.12 -15.20
C ASP A 28 8.27 2.79 -13.69
N VAL A 29 7.06 2.62 -13.17
CA VAL A 29 6.81 1.95 -11.86
C VAL A 29 7.05 0.42 -11.97
N VAL A 30 7.19 -0.12 -13.18
CA VAL A 30 7.35 -1.56 -13.44
C VAL A 30 8.80 -2.01 -13.26
N ALA A 31 9.80 -1.22 -13.68
CA ALA A 31 11.20 -1.64 -13.67
C ALA A 31 11.88 -1.70 -12.28
N ARG A 32 11.36 -0.99 -11.26
CA ARG A 32 12.02 -0.92 -9.94
C ARG A 32 11.53 -1.93 -8.91
N ARG A 33 10.67 -2.88 -9.31
CA ARG A 33 10.05 -3.89 -8.42
C ARG A 33 10.94 -5.08 -8.02
N GLN A 34 12.23 -5.07 -8.36
CA GLN A 34 13.17 -6.14 -8.03
C GLN A 34 14.20 -5.67 -7.00
N GLU A 35 13.85 -5.65 -5.71
CA GLU A 35 14.88 -5.72 -4.67
C GLU A 35 14.51 -6.75 -3.59
N GLN A 36 15.57 -7.46 -3.18
CA GLN A 36 15.59 -8.81 -2.64
C GLN A 36 15.05 -8.91 -1.21
N LEU A 37 14.19 -9.91 -0.96
CA LEU A 37 13.83 -10.37 0.38
C LEU A 37 14.96 -11.26 0.95
N PRO A 38 15.34 -11.13 2.23
CA PRO A 38 16.32 -11.99 2.87
C PRO A 38 15.84 -13.45 2.98
N ALA A 39 16.76 -14.40 2.78
CA ALA A 39 16.51 -15.83 2.58
C ALA A 39 16.02 -16.64 3.81
N ALA A 40 15.43 -16.01 4.83
CA ALA A 40 14.88 -16.74 5.97
C ALA A 40 13.35 -16.59 5.99
N THR A 41 12.66 -17.73 5.95
CA THR A 41 11.20 -17.91 5.87
C THR A 41 10.57 -17.55 4.53
N VAL A 42 10.74 -18.43 3.54
CA VAL A 42 9.90 -18.41 2.34
C VAL A 42 8.53 -19.00 2.74
N PRO A 43 7.41 -18.28 2.57
CA PRO A 43 6.10 -18.85 2.85
C PRO A 43 5.83 -20.05 1.94
N HIS A 44 5.37 -21.15 2.53
CA HIS A 44 5.12 -22.41 1.81
C HIS A 44 3.71 -22.49 1.22
N ASP A 45 2.78 -21.64 1.68
CA ASP A 45 1.39 -21.60 1.25
C ASP A 45 0.82 -20.17 1.27
N ALA A 46 -0.33 -19.98 0.62
CA ALA A 46 -0.99 -18.69 0.44
C ALA A 46 -1.37 -18.01 1.77
N GLU A 47 -1.86 -18.77 2.76
CA GLU A 47 -2.25 -18.21 4.06
C GLU A 47 -1.02 -17.74 4.84
N SER A 48 0.04 -18.55 4.84
CA SER A 48 1.33 -18.20 5.44
C SER A 48 1.91 -16.95 4.80
N ALA A 49 1.84 -16.79 3.48
CA ALA A 49 2.31 -15.60 2.78
C ALA A 49 1.55 -14.33 3.18
N VAL A 50 0.23 -14.39 3.25
CA VAL A 50 -0.61 -13.27 3.69
C VAL A 50 -0.28 -12.91 5.14
N ARG A 51 -0.24 -13.90 6.05
CA ARG A 51 0.13 -13.68 7.45
C ARG A 51 1.50 -13.06 7.62
N MET A 52 2.47 -13.49 6.83
CA MET A 52 3.82 -12.94 6.86
C MET A 52 3.84 -11.47 6.43
N ALA A 53 3.17 -11.14 5.32
CA ALA A 53 3.06 -9.76 4.86
C ALA A 53 2.38 -8.88 5.91
N GLN A 54 1.28 -9.34 6.50
CA GLN A 54 0.57 -8.64 7.58
C GLN A 54 1.44 -8.43 8.82
N LYS A 55 2.15 -9.48 9.27
CA LYS A 55 3.06 -9.39 10.42
C LYS A 55 4.18 -8.39 10.19
N GLU A 56 4.76 -8.37 9.00
CA GLU A 56 5.82 -7.40 8.67
C GLU A 56 5.26 -5.97 8.66
N ALA A 57 4.08 -5.74 8.07
CA ALA A 57 3.42 -4.45 8.09
C ALA A 57 3.10 -3.97 9.52
N GLU A 58 2.59 -4.85 10.37
CA GLU A 58 2.31 -4.56 11.78
C GLU A 58 3.58 -4.25 12.57
N ARG A 59 4.62 -5.07 12.37
CA ARG A 59 5.94 -4.87 13.01
C ARG A 59 6.51 -3.52 12.60
N PHE A 60 6.55 -3.23 11.31
CA PHE A 60 7.08 -1.98 10.77
C PHE A 60 6.33 -0.76 11.32
N ARG A 61 4.99 -0.81 11.34
CA ARG A 61 4.16 0.22 11.95
C ARG A 61 4.48 0.42 13.43
N ARG A 62 4.61 -0.68 14.18
CA ARG A 62 4.91 -0.65 15.62
C ARG A 62 6.28 -0.03 15.90
N GLU A 63 7.29 -0.38 15.11
CA GLU A 63 8.65 0.16 15.26
C GLU A 63 8.65 1.69 15.07
N ILE A 64 8.01 2.20 14.01
CA ILE A 64 7.91 3.65 13.79
C ILE A 64 7.12 4.33 14.91
N LEU A 65 5.97 3.78 15.31
CA LEU A 65 5.15 4.39 16.38
C LEU A 65 5.88 4.40 17.72
N ALA A 66 6.65 3.37 18.05
CA ALA A 66 7.41 3.32 19.29
C ALA A 66 8.48 4.41 19.37
N VAL A 67 9.10 4.78 18.24
CA VAL A 67 10.06 5.90 18.20
C VAL A 67 9.31 7.24 18.13
N ALA A 68 8.20 7.32 17.41
CA ALA A 68 7.35 8.51 17.35
C ALA A 68 6.76 8.89 18.71
N ASP A 69 6.42 7.92 19.55
CA ASP A 69 5.88 8.12 20.90
C ASP A 69 6.86 8.87 21.80
N LYS A 70 8.14 8.47 21.76
CA LYS A 70 9.23 9.17 22.46
C LYS A 70 9.39 10.63 22.04
N LYS A 71 8.88 11.00 20.86
CA LYS A 71 8.96 12.36 20.28
C LYS A 71 7.61 13.07 20.21
N GLY A 72 6.55 12.50 20.79
CA GLY A 72 5.20 13.07 20.77
C GLY A 72 4.58 13.20 19.38
N ALA A 73 5.07 12.44 18.39
CA ALA A 73 4.67 12.56 16.97
C ALA A 73 3.67 11.48 16.53
N VAL A 74 3.16 10.65 17.45
CA VAL A 74 2.23 9.53 17.16
C VAL A 74 1.01 9.95 16.34
N PRO A 75 0.28 11.05 16.67
CA PRO A 75 -0.89 11.44 15.89
C PRO A 75 -0.57 11.72 14.41
N GLY A 76 0.58 12.34 14.14
CA GLY A 76 1.04 12.62 12.78
C GLY A 76 1.33 11.34 11.99
N TRP A 77 2.04 10.39 12.61
CA TRP A 77 2.34 9.09 12.00
C TRP A 77 1.10 8.24 11.77
N CYS A 78 0.15 8.22 12.71
CA CYS A 78 -1.13 7.54 12.52
C CYS A 78 -1.90 8.09 11.32
N LYS A 79 -1.93 9.42 11.13
CA LYS A 79 -2.57 10.04 9.95
C LYS A 79 -1.89 9.62 8.65
N LYS A 80 -0.55 9.59 8.61
CA LYS A 80 0.22 9.13 7.44
C LYS A 80 -0.05 7.67 7.10
N PHE A 81 -0.04 6.78 8.10
CA PHE A 81 -0.34 5.37 7.88
C PHE A 81 -1.75 5.15 7.38
N ASN A 82 -2.75 5.82 7.95
CA ASN A 82 -4.12 5.69 7.48
C ASN A 82 -4.26 6.15 6.02
N LYS A 83 -3.57 7.24 5.63
CA LYS A 83 -3.56 7.70 4.23
C LYS A 83 -2.97 6.64 3.30
N VAL A 84 -1.79 6.10 3.64
CA VAL A 84 -1.15 5.07 2.80
C VAL A 84 -2.00 3.81 2.74
N GLN A 85 -2.56 3.36 3.86
CA GLN A 85 -3.41 2.16 3.93
C GLN A 85 -4.67 2.27 3.06
N VAL A 86 -5.32 3.43 3.02
CA VAL A 86 -6.47 3.67 2.13
C VAL A 86 -6.02 3.64 0.67
N MET A 87 -4.94 4.35 0.33
CA MET A 87 -4.42 4.40 -1.04
C MET A 87 -4.02 3.02 -1.56
N THR A 88 -3.32 2.23 -0.75
CA THR A 88 -2.87 0.87 -1.12
C THR A 88 -4.05 -0.08 -1.30
N ALA A 89 -5.08 0.04 -0.46
CA ALA A 89 -6.29 -0.77 -0.58
C ALA A 89 -7.11 -0.43 -1.83
N GLU A 90 -7.29 0.85 -2.14
CA GLU A 90 -7.95 1.27 -3.36
C GLU A 90 -7.17 0.84 -4.60
N TRP A 91 -5.85 1.01 -4.59
CA TRP A 91 -4.98 0.54 -5.65
C TRP A 91 -5.13 -0.98 -5.86
N ALA A 92 -4.97 -1.79 -4.81
CA ALA A 92 -5.08 -3.25 -4.90
C ALA A 92 -6.42 -3.68 -5.50
N LYS A 93 -7.53 -3.10 -5.02
CA LYS A 93 -8.88 -3.37 -5.56
C LYS A 93 -9.02 -3.02 -7.04
N HIS A 94 -8.44 -1.91 -7.48
CA HIS A 94 -8.50 -1.52 -8.90
C HIS A 94 -7.64 -2.44 -9.76
N GLN A 95 -6.41 -2.74 -9.33
CA GLN A 95 -5.51 -3.60 -10.11
C GLN A 95 -6.04 -5.03 -10.25
N LEU A 96 -6.63 -5.60 -9.20
CA LEU A 96 -7.16 -6.97 -9.23
C LEU A 96 -8.43 -7.12 -10.09
N LYS A 97 -9.12 -6.00 -10.40
CA LYS A 97 -10.30 -5.99 -11.28
C LYS A 97 -9.94 -5.88 -12.76
N ASP A 98 -8.75 -5.39 -13.06
CA ASP A 98 -8.27 -5.27 -14.43
C ASP A 98 -7.57 -6.59 -14.84
N PRO A 99 -8.09 -7.31 -15.86
CA PRO A 99 -7.53 -8.60 -16.26
C PRO A 99 -6.09 -8.54 -16.77
N GLU A 100 -5.70 -7.46 -17.47
CA GLU A 100 -4.35 -7.33 -18.04
C GLU A 100 -3.35 -7.09 -16.92
N ILE A 101 -3.69 -6.16 -16.02
CA ILE A 101 -2.88 -5.85 -14.83
C ILE A 101 -2.80 -7.05 -13.89
N LEU A 102 -3.90 -7.78 -13.69
CA LEU A 102 -3.89 -8.99 -12.88
C LEU A 102 -2.90 -10.00 -13.47
N GLN A 103 -2.90 -10.22 -14.78
CA GLN A 103 -1.98 -11.13 -15.44
C GLN A 103 -0.52 -10.72 -15.21
N ASP A 104 -0.20 -9.43 -15.32
CA ASP A 104 1.13 -8.90 -15.02
C ASP A 104 1.51 -9.13 -13.55
N LEU A 105 0.60 -8.90 -12.61
CA LEU A 105 0.82 -9.16 -11.18
C LEU A 105 1.07 -10.64 -10.91
N LEU A 106 0.34 -11.54 -11.58
CA LEU A 106 0.54 -12.99 -11.47
C LEU A 106 1.93 -13.42 -11.97
N ILE A 107 2.45 -12.77 -13.01
CA ILE A 107 3.80 -13.02 -13.54
C ILE A 107 4.85 -12.47 -12.55
N LEU A 108 4.69 -11.23 -12.10
CA LEU A 108 5.66 -10.54 -11.25
C LEU A 108 5.76 -11.15 -9.84
N ARG A 109 4.64 -11.60 -9.26
CA ARG A 109 4.59 -12.12 -7.88
C ARG A 109 4.76 -13.65 -7.81
N GLY A 110 4.66 -14.34 -8.94
CA GLY A 110 4.98 -15.75 -9.07
C GLY A 110 3.89 -16.72 -8.58
N PRO A 111 4.21 -18.02 -8.53
CA PRO A 111 3.22 -19.11 -8.36
C PRO A 111 2.44 -19.06 -7.06
N LEU A 112 3.06 -18.57 -5.98
CA LEU A 112 2.41 -18.49 -4.68
C LEU A 112 1.25 -17.48 -4.68
N PHE A 113 1.42 -16.36 -5.38
CA PHE A 113 0.39 -15.34 -5.54
C PHE A 113 -0.71 -15.81 -6.52
N GLN A 114 -0.35 -16.60 -7.53
CA GLN A 114 -1.33 -17.24 -8.42
C GLN A 114 -2.27 -18.18 -7.65
N ALA A 115 -1.74 -18.93 -6.68
CA ALA A 115 -2.51 -19.87 -5.86
C ALA A 115 -3.42 -19.20 -4.80
N MET A 116 -3.31 -17.90 -4.58
CA MET A 116 -4.15 -17.16 -3.64
C MET A 116 -5.58 -16.96 -4.17
N SER A 117 -6.56 -16.96 -3.27
CA SER A 117 -7.90 -16.45 -3.56
C SER A 117 -7.88 -14.93 -3.78
N ASP A 118 -8.94 -14.38 -4.36
CA ASP A 118 -9.01 -12.92 -4.60
C ASP A 118 -8.88 -12.10 -3.31
N GLN A 119 -9.50 -12.57 -2.22
CA GLN A 119 -9.36 -11.94 -0.90
C GLN A 119 -7.91 -12.02 -0.40
N GLN A 120 -7.26 -13.17 -0.55
CA GLN A 120 -5.87 -13.34 -0.13
C GLN A 120 -4.92 -12.47 -0.96
N ARG A 121 -5.18 -12.29 -2.26
CA ARG A 121 -4.40 -11.38 -3.12
C ARG A 121 -4.57 -9.94 -2.67
N GLU A 122 -5.79 -9.51 -2.38
CA GLU A 122 -6.06 -8.17 -1.87
C GLU A 122 -5.34 -7.94 -0.53
N ASP A 123 -5.50 -8.86 0.43
CA ASP A 123 -4.89 -8.76 1.76
C ASP A 123 -3.35 -8.75 1.67
N PHE A 124 -2.78 -9.60 0.81
CA PHE A 124 -1.35 -9.66 0.56
C PHE A 124 -0.83 -8.34 -0.03
N LEU A 125 -1.45 -7.84 -1.11
CA LEU A 125 -1.05 -6.59 -1.75
C LEU A 125 -1.19 -5.41 -0.79
N CYS A 126 -2.29 -5.32 -0.06
CA CYS A 126 -2.49 -4.26 0.93
C CYS A 126 -1.38 -4.23 1.97
N ALA A 127 -1.00 -5.39 2.54
CA ALA A 127 0.02 -5.45 3.57
C ALA A 127 1.44 -5.26 3.01
N TYR A 128 1.77 -5.94 1.91
CA TYR A 128 3.08 -5.89 1.30
C TYR A 128 3.39 -4.50 0.74
N ASP A 129 2.47 -3.93 -0.05
CA ASP A 129 2.68 -2.63 -0.68
C ASP A 129 2.55 -1.48 0.32
N PHE A 130 1.83 -1.64 1.45
CA PHE A 130 1.82 -0.64 2.53
C PHE A 130 3.24 -0.33 3.05
N VAL A 131 4.04 -1.37 3.35
CA VAL A 131 5.40 -1.17 3.86
C VAL A 131 6.25 -0.43 2.83
N GLN A 132 6.15 -0.82 1.57
CA GLN A 132 6.91 -0.22 0.47
C GLN A 132 6.51 1.24 0.23
N GLU A 133 5.20 1.53 0.20
CA GLU A 133 4.68 2.88 -0.01
C GLU A 133 5.03 3.82 1.14
N VAL A 134 4.98 3.34 2.39
CA VAL A 134 5.42 4.14 3.55
C VAL A 134 6.91 4.46 3.43
N ARG A 135 7.75 3.49 3.05
CA ARG A 135 9.18 3.74 2.82
C ARG A 135 9.37 4.75 1.69
N GLN A 136 8.80 4.50 0.52
CA GLN A 136 8.95 5.38 -0.63
C GLN A 136 8.56 6.84 -0.34
N ARG A 137 7.49 7.05 0.42
CA ARG A 137 6.96 8.40 0.68
C ARG A 137 7.59 9.09 1.89
N HIS A 138 8.08 8.32 2.85
CA HIS A 138 8.47 8.85 4.16
C HIS A 138 9.85 8.38 4.64
N GLN A 139 10.67 7.74 3.81
CA GLN A 139 11.98 7.20 4.22
C GLN A 139 12.84 8.24 4.93
N ASP A 140 12.94 9.46 4.40
CA ASP A 140 13.74 10.52 5.01
C ASP A 140 13.25 10.91 6.41
N GLU A 141 11.93 11.00 6.60
CA GLU A 141 11.31 11.30 7.89
C GLU A 141 11.49 10.13 8.87
N ILE A 142 11.42 8.88 8.38
CA ILE A 142 11.72 7.68 9.16
C ILE A 142 13.18 7.72 9.59
N ASP A 143 14.12 7.95 8.68
CA ASP A 143 15.54 7.99 9.01
C ASP A 143 15.87 9.09 10.04
N GLN A 144 15.26 10.27 9.91
CA GLN A 144 15.37 11.33 10.92
C GLN A 144 14.78 10.90 12.27
N LEU A 145 13.63 10.21 12.24
CA LEU A 145 12.98 9.68 13.43
C LEU A 145 13.88 8.67 14.16
N PHE A 146 14.61 7.82 13.44
CA PHE A 146 15.50 6.81 14.04
C PHE A 146 16.90 7.33 14.41
N LYS A 147 17.37 8.44 13.84
CA LYS A 147 18.69 9.03 14.11
C LYS A 147 18.77 9.88 15.39
N SER A 148 17.63 10.32 15.93
CA SER A 148 17.58 11.11 17.19
C SER A 148 16.99 10.33 18.35
#